data_AF-A0A0F8X5Y7-F1
#
_entry.id   AF-A0A0F8X5Y7-F1
#
_cell.length_a   1.000
_cell.length_b   1.000
_cell.length_c   1.000
_cell.angle_alpha   90.00
_cell.angle_beta   90.00
_cell.angle_gamma   90.00
#
_symmetry.space_group_name_H-M   'P 1'
#
loop_
_entity.id
_entity.type
_entity.pdbx_description
1 polymer ?
#
loop_
_entity_poly.entity_id
_entity_poly.type
_entity_poly.pdbx_seq_one_letter_code
_entity_poly.pdbx_strand_id
1 'polypeptide(L)'
;MPTGISTIAGTEAQVQQSGCINPSSLWSCALPKEEQAANAPYAGNQPNFRVEIRFKNGTYDHSTAVVSRSLEVLASRSTDELFNPSPSPPSVAEQTFLGNATDGNSVPYAGEETPFYITIISPVSSSRLSRRSSSNPFPDIASLIPSPSTNLDGTAAAATLYPLPSSQPVRLYNRGEDNEHYGFYNYFDKSIFLSSTTPLTGHQDTTANDTDGGSTEADARVRCTWAQTRFLVQIWTKPDKVGKQLLPAPSTTSSARATSTSTTQATSSSSATDFTRPGSFPYPVTITLDRHGGTASKKMVYCYGMESDQHINSTEKKFQIENRGFDGTLINPAPGIFNLSSWESLSSESSDSGGYDGGRGGCACEWVNWISAV
;
A
#
# COMPACT_ATOMS: atom_id res chain seq x y z
N MET A 1 8.37 2.57 20.13
CA MET A 1 8.44 3.04 18.73
C MET A 1 8.94 4.49 18.68
N PRO A 2 9.86 4.87 17.78
CA PRO A 2 10.29 6.26 17.60
C PRO A 2 9.14 7.14 17.08
N THR A 3 9.14 8.41 17.43
CA THR A 3 8.19 9.41 16.95
C THR A 3 8.90 10.46 16.08
N GLY A 4 8.12 11.22 15.30
CA GLY A 4 8.63 12.19 14.34
C GLY A 4 8.67 11.64 12.91
N ILE A 5 9.34 12.37 12.03
CA ILE A 5 9.46 12.01 10.61
C ILE A 5 10.75 11.21 10.38
N SER A 6 10.63 10.11 9.66
CA SER A 6 11.75 9.24 9.29
C SER A 6 11.56 8.69 7.88
N THR A 7 12.63 8.11 7.34
CA THR A 7 12.69 7.56 5.99
C THR A 7 13.01 6.08 6.05
N ILE A 8 12.47 5.32 5.10
CA ILE A 8 12.79 3.93 4.82
C ILE A 8 13.25 3.92 3.37
N ALA A 9 14.55 3.82 3.14
CA ALA A 9 15.15 4.19 1.87
C ALA A 9 15.67 2.98 1.08
N GLY A 10 15.41 2.99 -0.23
CA GLY A 10 15.86 2.00 -1.19
C GLY A 10 15.54 0.59 -0.75
N THR A 11 14.27 0.32 -0.42
CA THR A 11 13.82 -1.01 -0.01
C THR A 11 14.10 -2.05 -1.09
N GLU A 12 14.23 -3.32 -0.72
CA GLU A 12 14.44 -4.42 -1.66
C GLU A 12 13.18 -5.25 -1.82
N ALA A 13 12.80 -5.54 -3.06
CA ALA A 13 11.68 -6.42 -3.35
C ALA A 13 12.06 -7.87 -3.02
N GLN A 14 11.36 -8.49 -2.05
CA GLN A 14 11.52 -9.89 -1.68
C GLN A 14 10.51 -10.80 -2.39
N VAL A 15 9.29 -10.29 -2.60
CA VAL A 15 8.21 -11.01 -3.28
C VAL A 15 7.68 -10.15 -4.43
N GLN A 16 7.58 -10.75 -5.62
CA GLN A 16 6.95 -10.15 -6.80
C GLN A 16 6.12 -11.22 -7.49
N GLN A 17 4.84 -11.34 -7.09
CA GLN A 17 3.93 -12.36 -7.61
C GLN A 17 2.86 -11.71 -8.47
N SER A 18 3.00 -11.86 -9.79
CA SER A 18 2.07 -11.35 -10.81
C SER A 18 1.32 -12.45 -11.58
N GLY A 19 1.55 -13.73 -11.27
CA GLY A 19 0.92 -14.87 -11.96
C GLY A 19 -0.58 -15.03 -11.69
N CYS A 20 -1.10 -14.30 -10.72
CA CYS A 20 -2.52 -14.18 -10.39
C CYS A 20 -3.39 -13.56 -11.51
N ILE A 21 -2.79 -12.96 -12.55
CA ILE A 21 -3.52 -12.15 -13.55
C ILE A 21 -2.88 -12.30 -14.94
N ASN A 22 -3.68 -12.12 -15.98
CA ASN A 22 -3.23 -12.18 -17.37
C ASN A 22 -3.71 -10.94 -18.16
N PRO A 23 -2.81 -10.16 -18.80
CA PRO A 23 -1.34 -10.30 -18.78
C PRO A 23 -0.76 -10.00 -17.40
N SER A 24 0.38 -10.61 -17.08
CA SER A 24 1.05 -10.43 -15.79
C SER A 24 1.49 -8.99 -15.56
N SER A 25 1.71 -8.20 -16.62
CA SER A 25 2.02 -6.77 -16.53
C SER A 25 0.92 -5.93 -15.86
N LEU A 26 -0.31 -6.45 -15.72
CA LEU A 26 -1.38 -5.79 -14.95
C LEU A 26 -1.03 -5.62 -13.47
N TRP A 27 -0.12 -6.45 -12.92
CA TRP A 27 0.37 -6.34 -11.56
C TRP A 27 1.88 -6.12 -11.56
N SER A 28 2.31 -4.94 -11.11
CA SER A 28 3.73 -4.60 -10.96
C SER A 28 4.05 -4.11 -9.56
N CYS A 29 5.23 -4.49 -9.09
CA CYS A 29 5.87 -4.09 -7.84
C CYS A 29 6.92 -2.99 -8.04
N ALA A 30 6.93 -2.35 -9.20
CA ALA A 30 7.72 -1.15 -9.46
C ALA A 30 6.83 0.08 -9.44
N LEU A 31 7.41 1.22 -9.05
CA LEU A 31 6.80 2.53 -9.12
C LEU A 31 6.30 2.83 -10.55
N PRO A 32 5.22 3.59 -10.72
CA PRO A 32 4.84 4.12 -12.03
C PRO A 32 6.01 4.86 -12.69
N LYS A 33 6.08 4.84 -14.02
CA LYS A 33 7.22 5.41 -14.77
C LYS A 33 7.47 6.88 -14.42
N GLU A 34 6.41 7.63 -14.14
CA GLU A 34 6.43 9.04 -13.76
C GLU A 34 7.15 9.28 -12.42
N GLU A 35 7.19 8.28 -11.53
CA GLU A 35 7.77 8.39 -10.19
C GLU A 35 9.20 7.85 -10.12
N GLN A 36 9.63 7.04 -11.09
CA GLN A 36 10.94 6.35 -11.03
C GLN A 36 12.13 7.32 -11.05
N ALA A 37 12.04 8.40 -11.83
CA ALA A 37 13.12 9.40 -11.89
C ALA A 37 13.38 10.06 -10.53
N ALA A 38 12.32 10.31 -9.76
CA ALA A 38 12.41 10.91 -8.44
C ALA A 38 12.80 9.90 -7.33
N ASN A 39 12.80 8.60 -7.64
CA ASN A 39 13.25 7.54 -6.74
C ASN A 39 14.77 7.30 -6.80
N ALA A 40 15.47 7.97 -7.71
CA ALA A 40 16.92 7.86 -7.85
C ALA A 40 17.64 8.10 -6.50
N PRO A 41 18.70 7.33 -6.20
CA PRO A 41 19.41 6.42 -7.11
C PRO A 41 18.83 4.99 -7.19
N TYR A 42 17.68 4.71 -6.55
CA TYR A 42 17.13 3.36 -6.48
C TYR A 42 16.26 3.02 -7.68
N ALA A 43 16.28 1.74 -8.07
CA ALA A 43 15.46 1.23 -9.16
C ALA A 43 13.95 1.37 -8.86
N GLY A 44 13.10 1.31 -9.88
CA GLY A 44 11.65 1.47 -9.71
C GLY A 44 11.01 0.45 -8.76
N ASN A 45 11.56 -0.76 -8.67
CA ASN A 45 11.12 -1.80 -7.73
C ASN A 45 11.79 -1.71 -6.35
N GLN A 46 12.50 -0.62 -6.07
CA GLN A 46 13.14 -0.32 -4.79
C GLN A 46 12.62 1.01 -4.23
N PRO A 47 11.31 1.10 -3.90
CA PRO A 47 10.69 2.34 -3.48
C PRO A 47 11.26 2.88 -2.17
N ASN A 48 11.33 4.21 -2.09
CA ASN A 48 11.53 4.93 -0.85
C ASN A 48 10.18 5.20 -0.17
N PHE A 49 10.17 5.18 1.17
CA PHE A 49 9.03 5.58 1.98
C PHE A 49 9.43 6.64 2.99
N ARG A 50 8.47 7.50 3.31
CA ARG A 50 8.63 8.52 4.34
C ARG A 50 7.46 8.41 5.30
N VAL A 51 7.74 8.34 6.59
CA VAL A 51 6.74 8.09 7.61
C VAL A 51 6.79 9.17 8.67
N GLU A 52 5.64 9.57 9.19
CA GLU A 52 5.52 10.37 10.39
C GLU A 52 4.78 9.56 11.45
N ILE A 53 5.40 9.42 12.63
CA ILE A 53 4.81 8.72 13.75
C ILE A 53 4.54 9.70 14.87
N ARG A 54 3.28 9.74 15.32
CA ARG A 54 2.82 10.59 16.42
C ARG A 54 2.40 9.73 17.60
N PHE A 55 2.53 10.31 18.78
CA PHE A 55 2.07 9.71 20.03
C PHE A 55 0.81 10.45 20.50
N LYS A 56 -0.29 9.72 20.69
CA LYS A 56 -1.51 10.25 21.31
C LYS A 56 -1.44 10.01 22.81
N ASN A 57 -1.48 11.09 23.60
CA ASN A 57 -1.61 10.97 25.04
C ASN A 57 -2.97 10.40 25.41
N GLY A 58 -3.01 9.41 26.30
CA GLY A 58 -4.24 8.75 26.73
C GLY A 58 -3.97 7.59 27.68
N THR A 59 -5.04 6.97 28.17
CA THR A 59 -4.98 5.78 29.00
C THR A 59 -5.03 4.55 28.10
N TYR A 60 -3.97 3.75 28.09
CA TYR A 60 -3.92 2.45 27.40
C TYR A 60 -3.49 1.41 28.42
N ASP A 61 -4.00 0.18 28.30
CA ASP A 61 -3.84 -0.89 29.31
C ASP A 61 -2.38 -1.17 29.71
N HIS A 62 -1.42 -0.83 28.83
CA HIS A 62 0.02 -0.98 29.05
C HIS A 62 0.83 0.30 28.74
N SER A 63 0.21 1.49 28.81
CA SER A 63 0.91 2.77 28.61
C SER A 63 1.78 3.13 29.81
N THR A 64 3.01 3.55 29.53
CA THR A 64 3.91 4.18 30.53
C THR A 64 3.73 5.69 30.62
N ALA A 65 2.82 6.29 29.84
CA ALA A 65 2.62 7.74 29.82
C ALA A 65 1.75 8.20 31.01
N VAL A 66 2.28 9.15 31.79
CA VAL A 66 1.59 9.79 32.90
C VAL A 66 0.57 10.79 32.36
N VAL A 67 -0.72 10.47 32.42
CA VAL A 67 -1.78 11.43 32.08
C VAL A 67 -1.94 12.43 33.22
N SER A 68 -1.58 13.70 32.99
CA SER A 68 -1.97 14.79 33.89
C SER A 68 -3.44 15.12 33.67
N ARG A 69 -4.31 14.70 34.61
CA ARG A 69 -5.78 14.89 34.57
C ARG A 69 -6.23 16.36 34.35
N SER A 70 -5.35 17.33 34.57
CA SER A 70 -5.60 18.76 34.39
C SER A 70 -5.57 19.24 32.92
N LEU A 71 -5.05 18.45 31.98
CA LEU A 71 -4.95 18.81 30.55
C LEU A 71 -6.05 18.20 29.66
N GLU A 72 -6.78 17.22 30.17
CA GLU A 72 -7.78 16.43 29.43
C GLU A 72 -9.00 17.28 29.00
N VAL A 73 -9.36 18.29 29.80
CA VAL A 73 -10.51 19.17 29.56
C VAL A 73 -10.20 20.30 28.55
N LEU A 74 -8.91 20.63 28.34
CA LEU A 74 -8.49 21.73 27.45
C LEU A 74 -8.00 21.26 26.07
N ALA A 75 -7.60 20.00 25.92
CA ALA A 75 -7.11 19.45 24.65
C ALA A 75 -8.24 18.95 23.71
N SER A 76 -9.45 18.71 24.23
CA SER A 76 -10.46 17.86 23.58
C SER A 76 -11.11 18.39 22.29
N ARG A 77 -10.83 19.62 21.84
CA ARG A 77 -11.52 20.23 20.68
C ARG A 77 -10.66 20.54 19.47
N SER A 78 -9.33 20.48 19.58
CA SER A 78 -8.40 20.84 18.49
C SER A 78 -7.38 19.76 18.15
N THR A 79 -7.10 18.81 19.05
CA THR A 79 -6.08 17.77 18.80
C THR A 79 -6.66 16.50 18.19
N ASP A 80 -7.98 16.28 18.22
CA ASP A 80 -8.57 15.03 17.73
C ASP A 80 -8.47 14.89 16.19
N GLU A 81 -8.52 16.02 15.45
CA GLU A 81 -8.30 16.03 14.00
C GLU A 81 -6.92 15.49 13.59
N LEU A 82 -5.90 15.65 14.44
CA LEU A 82 -4.55 15.12 14.17
C LEU A 82 -4.48 13.60 14.24
N PHE A 83 -5.47 12.95 14.85
CA PHE A 83 -5.54 11.50 15.06
C PHE A 83 -6.75 10.86 14.38
N ASN A 84 -7.39 11.58 13.45
CA ASN A 84 -8.46 11.05 12.61
C ASN A 84 -7.85 10.24 11.45
N PRO A 85 -8.00 8.91 11.42
CA PRO A 85 -7.43 8.09 10.36
C PRO A 85 -8.14 8.34 9.03
N SER A 86 -7.34 8.52 7.97
CA SER A 86 -7.83 8.55 6.60
C SER A 86 -6.96 7.65 5.70
N PRO A 87 -7.52 6.62 5.04
CA PRO A 87 -8.91 6.15 5.18
C PRO A 87 -9.20 5.61 6.58
N SER A 88 -10.46 5.29 6.87
CA SER A 88 -10.81 4.60 8.11
C SER A 88 -10.10 3.24 8.19
N PRO A 89 -9.62 2.83 9.38
CA PRO A 89 -8.97 1.55 9.54
C PRO A 89 -9.99 0.41 9.36
N PRO A 90 -9.52 -0.80 9.00
CA PRO A 90 -10.34 -2.00 8.95
C PRO A 90 -11.07 -2.31 10.27
N SER A 91 -12.21 -3.00 10.21
CA SER A 91 -12.95 -3.40 11.40
C SER A 91 -12.14 -4.40 12.25
N VAL A 92 -12.40 -4.45 13.56
CA VAL A 92 -11.69 -5.37 14.47
C VAL A 92 -11.98 -6.84 14.11
N ALA A 93 -13.17 -7.13 13.59
CA ALA A 93 -13.53 -8.46 13.12
C ALA A 93 -12.62 -8.89 11.95
N GLU A 94 -12.38 -8.00 10.99
CA GLU A 94 -11.51 -8.28 9.85
C GLU A 94 -10.04 -8.41 10.28
N GLN A 95 -9.56 -7.52 11.15
CA GLN A 95 -8.22 -7.62 11.71
C GLN A 95 -8.01 -8.94 12.45
N THR A 96 -9.03 -9.42 13.17
CA THR A 96 -8.99 -10.73 13.83
C THR A 96 -8.93 -11.87 12.83
N PHE A 97 -9.74 -11.80 11.77
CA PHE A 97 -9.76 -12.80 10.70
C PHE A 97 -8.41 -12.88 9.98
N LEU A 98 -7.89 -11.75 9.46
CA LEU A 98 -6.64 -11.73 8.71
C LEU A 98 -5.43 -12.04 9.59
N GLY A 99 -5.42 -11.54 10.83
CA GLY A 99 -4.35 -11.86 11.79
C GLY A 99 -4.19 -13.37 11.99
N ASN A 100 -5.30 -14.10 12.10
CA ASN A 100 -5.30 -15.56 12.25
C ASN A 100 -5.04 -16.29 10.92
N ALA A 101 -5.74 -15.89 9.85
CA ALA A 101 -5.79 -16.65 8.61
C ALA A 101 -4.63 -16.35 7.64
N THR A 102 -3.98 -15.19 7.77
CA THR A 102 -3.07 -14.63 6.75
C THR A 102 -1.74 -14.19 7.36
N ASP A 103 -1.78 -13.34 8.39
CA ASP A 103 -0.60 -12.58 8.83
C ASP A 103 0.26 -13.33 9.85
N GLY A 104 -0.20 -14.49 10.34
CA GLY A 104 0.54 -15.30 11.31
C GLY A 104 0.63 -14.64 12.69
N ASN A 105 -0.39 -13.88 13.06
CA ASN A 105 -0.48 -13.26 14.38
C ASN A 105 -0.94 -14.27 15.43
N SER A 106 -0.53 -14.09 16.67
CA SER A 106 -1.05 -14.78 17.83
C SER A 106 -2.17 -13.97 18.50
N VAL A 107 -2.85 -14.56 19.47
CA VAL A 107 -3.97 -13.92 20.18
C VAL A 107 -3.44 -12.75 21.04
N PRO A 108 -4.06 -11.56 21.00
CA PRO A 108 -5.22 -11.20 20.18
C PRO A 108 -4.83 -10.97 18.72
N TYR A 109 -5.47 -11.70 17.79
CA TYR A 109 -5.11 -11.69 16.36
C TYR A 109 -5.18 -10.30 15.71
N ALA A 110 -6.07 -9.45 16.20
CA ALA A 110 -6.21 -8.07 15.77
C ALA A 110 -5.13 -7.12 16.34
N GLY A 111 -4.22 -7.63 17.18
CA GLY A 111 -3.20 -6.85 17.88
C GLY A 111 -3.77 -6.05 19.05
N GLU A 112 -2.87 -5.61 19.91
CA GLU A 112 -3.14 -4.73 21.03
C GLU A 112 -3.10 -3.26 20.60
N GLU A 113 -3.97 -2.44 21.20
CA GLU A 113 -3.98 -1.01 20.93
C GLU A 113 -2.72 -0.32 21.45
N THR A 114 -2.24 0.68 20.71
CA THR A 114 -1.08 1.47 21.10
C THR A 114 -1.37 2.97 20.97
N PRO A 115 -0.63 3.83 21.67
CA PRO A 115 -0.73 5.28 21.51
C PRO A 115 -0.15 5.80 20.19
N PHE A 116 0.38 4.94 19.31
CA PHE A 116 1.08 5.36 18.11
C PHE A 116 0.13 5.47 16.92
N TYR A 117 0.29 6.57 16.18
CA TYR A 117 -0.40 6.81 14.92
C TYR A 117 0.64 7.09 13.84
N ILE A 118 0.45 6.53 12.65
CA ILE A 118 1.40 6.64 11.55
C ILE A 118 0.76 7.27 10.31
N THR A 119 1.50 8.17 9.68
CA THR A 119 1.16 8.77 8.38
C THR A 119 2.24 8.42 7.39
N ILE A 120 1.85 7.93 6.21
CA ILE A 120 2.79 7.78 5.09
C ILE A 120 2.77 9.07 4.29
N ILE A 121 3.92 9.71 4.19
CA ILE A 121 4.12 10.96 3.48
C ILE A 121 4.75 10.66 2.13
N SER A 122 4.38 11.41 1.10
CA SER A 122 5.07 11.32 -0.18
C SER A 122 6.58 11.54 0.02
N PRO A 123 7.45 10.63 -0.47
CA PRO A 123 8.89 10.84 -0.45
C PRO A 123 9.32 11.97 -1.41
N VAL A 124 8.46 12.30 -2.36
CA VAL A 124 8.66 13.34 -3.37
C VAL A 124 7.71 14.51 -3.11
N SER A 125 8.16 15.74 -3.36
CA SER A 125 7.29 16.91 -3.24
C SER A 125 6.37 16.98 -4.46
N SER A 126 5.23 16.31 -4.42
CA SER A 126 4.17 16.42 -5.43
C SER A 126 2.82 16.63 -4.75
N SER A 127 2.24 17.82 -4.97
CA SER A 127 0.86 18.11 -4.60
C SER A 127 -0.04 17.77 -5.79
N ARG A 128 -0.68 16.61 -5.80
CA ARG A 128 -1.68 16.29 -6.84
C ARG A 128 -2.92 15.69 -6.21
N LEU A 129 -4.02 16.43 -6.30
CA LEU A 129 -5.33 16.02 -5.84
C LEU A 129 -6.06 15.34 -7.01
N SER A 130 -6.51 14.10 -6.83
CA SER A 130 -7.38 13.41 -7.79
C SER A 130 -8.83 13.44 -7.31
N ARG A 131 -9.78 13.56 -8.24
CA ARG A 131 -11.21 13.59 -7.92
C ARG A 131 -11.85 12.25 -8.31
N ARG A 132 -12.42 11.54 -7.35
CA ARG A 132 -13.34 10.42 -7.64
C ARG A 132 -14.71 11.00 -8.02
N SER A 133 -15.24 10.61 -9.18
CA SER A 133 -16.63 10.91 -9.55
C SER A 133 -17.60 10.01 -8.77
N SER A 134 -18.68 10.58 -8.25
CA SER A 134 -19.70 9.89 -7.45
C SER A 134 -20.54 8.90 -8.26
N SER A 135 -20.96 7.81 -7.62
CA SER A 135 -21.70 6.67 -8.17
C SER A 135 -23.14 7.01 -8.62
N ASN A 136 -23.52 6.58 -9.83
CA ASN A 136 -24.93 6.49 -10.27
C ASN A 136 -25.55 5.15 -9.80
N PRO A 137 -26.84 5.12 -9.38
CA PRO A 137 -27.50 3.89 -8.95
C PRO A 137 -28.27 3.18 -10.10
N PHE A 138 -28.15 1.85 -10.16
CA PHE A 138 -28.91 0.83 -10.95
C PHE A 138 -28.52 0.51 -12.42
N PRO A 139 -28.72 -0.76 -12.90
CA PRO A 139 -27.64 -1.47 -13.57
C PRO A 139 -27.75 -1.66 -15.09
N ASP A 140 -26.58 -1.51 -15.72
CA ASP A 140 -26.09 -2.26 -16.89
C ASP A 140 -24.82 -3.00 -16.38
N ILE A 141 -24.33 -4.09 -16.99
CA ILE A 141 -23.04 -4.70 -16.59
C ILE A 141 -21.91 -3.65 -16.66
N ALA A 142 -22.05 -2.68 -17.58
CA ALA A 142 -21.22 -1.50 -17.70
C ALA A 142 -21.28 -0.55 -16.48
N SER A 143 -22.35 -0.53 -15.69
CA SER A 143 -22.49 0.33 -14.51
C SER A 143 -21.94 -0.29 -13.21
N LEU A 144 -21.54 -1.57 -13.24
CA LEU A 144 -20.87 -2.23 -12.12
C LEU A 144 -19.39 -1.83 -12.01
N ILE A 145 -18.79 -1.37 -13.12
CA ILE A 145 -17.43 -0.83 -13.11
C ILE A 145 -17.49 0.59 -12.51
N PRO A 146 -16.81 0.84 -11.37
CA PRO A 146 -16.76 2.17 -10.77
C PRO A 146 -16.21 3.20 -11.76
N SER A 147 -16.70 4.44 -11.68
CA SER A 147 -16.19 5.53 -12.51
C SER A 147 -14.66 5.63 -12.39
N PRO A 148 -13.94 5.86 -13.51
CA PRO A 148 -12.49 5.97 -13.49
C PRO A 148 -12.06 7.18 -12.64
N SER A 149 -10.88 7.09 -12.05
CA SER A 149 -10.27 8.25 -11.41
C SER A 149 -9.70 9.17 -12.49
N THR A 150 -10.09 10.44 -12.47
CA THR A 150 -9.64 11.44 -13.44
C THR A 150 -9.08 12.67 -12.73
N ASN A 151 -8.24 13.41 -13.45
CA ASN A 151 -7.84 14.76 -13.07
C ASN A 151 -9.01 15.74 -13.33
N LEU A 152 -8.84 17.01 -12.94
CA LEU A 152 -9.89 18.04 -13.10
C LEU A 152 -10.15 18.40 -14.57
N ASP A 153 -9.14 18.25 -15.42
CA ASP A 153 -9.20 18.45 -16.87
C ASP A 153 -9.85 17.28 -17.62
N GLY A 154 -10.08 16.15 -16.95
CA GLY A 154 -10.69 14.95 -17.54
C GLY A 154 -9.69 13.88 -17.97
N THR A 155 -8.39 14.15 -17.90
CA THR A 155 -7.37 13.13 -18.18
C THR A 155 -7.36 12.05 -17.11
N ALA A 156 -6.76 10.92 -17.42
CA ALA A 156 -6.59 9.83 -16.48
C ALA A 156 -5.85 10.29 -15.21
N ALA A 157 -6.32 9.89 -14.04
CA ALA A 157 -5.53 10.11 -12.82
C ALA A 157 -4.25 9.27 -12.87
N ALA A 158 -3.16 9.83 -12.33
CA ALA A 158 -1.88 9.15 -12.24
C ALA A 158 -2.00 7.72 -11.67
N ALA A 159 -1.15 6.82 -12.17
CA ALA A 159 -1.03 5.47 -11.62
C ALA A 159 -0.57 5.53 -10.16
N THR A 160 -1.00 4.57 -9.34
CA THR A 160 -0.75 4.56 -7.90
C THR A 160 -0.24 3.18 -7.49
N LEU A 161 1.01 3.09 -7.03
CA LEU A 161 1.57 1.84 -6.49
C LEU A 161 1.11 1.60 -5.06
N TYR A 162 1.24 2.60 -4.18
CA TYR A 162 0.91 2.50 -2.76
C TYR A 162 0.18 3.78 -2.29
N PRO A 163 -0.60 3.71 -1.19
CA PRO A 163 -1.36 4.84 -0.70
C PRO A 163 -0.51 5.73 0.23
N LEU A 164 -1.00 6.95 0.49
CA LEU A 164 -0.46 7.86 1.48
C LEU A 164 -1.46 8.05 2.63
N PRO A 165 -1.75 7.01 3.44
CA PRO A 165 -2.73 7.11 4.50
C PRO A 165 -2.22 8.04 5.61
N SER A 166 -3.15 8.78 6.24
CA SER A 166 -2.86 9.68 7.34
C SER A 166 -3.40 9.13 8.65
N SER A 167 -2.63 9.36 9.72
CA SER A 167 -3.01 9.10 11.11
C SER A 167 -3.66 7.73 11.32
N GLN A 168 -3.07 6.68 10.75
CA GLN A 168 -3.54 5.31 10.95
C GLN A 168 -3.15 4.82 12.35
N PRO A 169 -4.06 4.18 13.10
CA PRO A 169 -3.73 3.61 14.39
C PRO A 169 -2.77 2.44 14.21
N VAL A 170 -1.67 2.46 14.97
CA VAL A 170 -0.70 1.37 15.00
C VAL A 170 -1.07 0.42 16.13
N ARG A 171 -1.02 -0.88 15.85
CA ARG A 171 -1.22 -1.93 16.84
C ARG A 171 0.05 -2.71 17.10
N LEU A 172 0.15 -3.34 18.27
CA LEU A 172 1.24 -4.26 18.59
C LEU A 172 0.74 -5.71 18.45
N TYR A 173 1.45 -6.50 17.67
CA TYR A 173 1.15 -7.90 17.42
C TYR A 173 2.21 -8.79 18.08
N ASN A 174 1.79 -9.98 18.49
CA ASN A 174 2.64 -11.04 19.02
C ASN A 174 3.51 -10.58 20.20
N ARG A 175 2.91 -9.81 21.13
CA ARG A 175 3.62 -9.27 22.29
C ARG A 175 4.32 -10.41 23.04
N GLY A 176 5.60 -10.19 23.33
CA GLY A 176 6.43 -11.16 24.07
C GLY A 176 7.07 -12.24 23.20
N GLU A 177 6.55 -12.51 22.01
CA GLU A 177 7.10 -13.51 21.08
C GLU A 177 8.30 -12.96 20.29
N ASP A 178 9.02 -13.85 19.60
CA ASP A 178 10.21 -13.49 18.81
C ASP A 178 9.84 -12.59 17.61
N ASN A 179 8.67 -12.83 17.01
CA ASN A 179 8.13 -12.07 15.87
C ASN A 179 7.23 -10.90 16.31
N GLU A 180 7.44 -10.36 17.51
CA GLU A 180 6.78 -9.14 17.98
C GLU A 180 7.02 -7.99 17.00
N HIS A 181 5.94 -7.33 16.59
CA HIS A 181 6.01 -6.22 15.66
C HIS A 181 4.86 -5.25 15.87
N TYR A 182 5.11 -4.00 15.56
CA TYR A 182 4.03 -3.05 15.36
C TYR A 182 3.52 -3.15 13.93
N GLY A 183 2.25 -2.87 13.70
CA GLY A 183 1.73 -2.85 12.35
C GLY A 183 0.41 -2.11 12.21
N PHE A 184 0.06 -1.88 10.95
CA PHE A 184 -1.27 -1.45 10.53
C PHE A 184 -1.46 -1.86 9.07
N TYR A 185 -2.71 -1.88 8.63
CA TYR A 185 -3.01 -1.97 7.21
C TYR A 185 -4.26 -1.19 6.85
N ASN A 186 -4.35 -0.81 5.57
CA ASN A 186 -5.54 -0.20 5.00
C ASN A 186 -5.77 -0.71 3.57
N TYR A 187 -6.95 -0.41 3.03
CA TYR A 187 -7.26 -0.69 1.63
C TYR A 187 -7.18 0.58 0.80
N PHE A 188 -6.74 0.42 -0.45
CA PHE A 188 -6.74 1.48 -1.44
C PHE A 188 -6.94 0.89 -2.84
N ASP A 189 -7.09 1.78 -3.82
CA ASP A 189 -7.17 1.39 -5.22
C ASP A 189 -5.79 1.58 -5.85
N LYS A 190 -5.12 0.46 -6.13
CA LYS A 190 -3.86 0.47 -6.90
C LYS A 190 -4.20 0.65 -8.37
N SER A 191 -3.40 1.40 -9.12
CA SER A 191 -3.62 1.59 -10.55
C SER A 191 -2.33 1.54 -11.36
N ILE A 192 -2.45 1.22 -12.65
CA ILE A 192 -1.34 1.06 -13.58
C ILE A 192 -1.76 1.49 -14.99
N PHE A 193 -0.81 2.08 -15.72
CA PHE A 193 -0.93 2.39 -17.14
C PHE A 193 -0.29 1.29 -17.98
N LEU A 194 -0.93 0.95 -19.09
CA LEU A 194 -0.43 -0.05 -20.03
C LEU A 194 -0.57 0.50 -21.46
N SER A 195 0.48 0.32 -22.25
CA SER A 195 0.51 0.53 -23.69
C SER A 195 -0.21 -0.60 -24.44
N SER A 196 -0.21 -1.82 -23.88
CA SER A 196 -0.96 -2.94 -24.43
C SER A 196 -2.48 -2.79 -24.23
N THR A 197 -3.24 -3.06 -25.29
CA THR A 197 -4.70 -3.24 -25.20
C THR A 197 -5.14 -4.66 -24.85
N THR A 198 -4.22 -5.60 -24.58
CA THR A 198 -4.56 -6.98 -24.19
C THR A 198 -5.60 -7.06 -23.07
N PRO A 199 -5.57 -6.21 -22.01
CA PRO A 199 -6.60 -6.27 -20.97
C PRO A 199 -8.02 -6.04 -21.51
N LEU A 200 -8.18 -5.23 -22.55
CA LEU A 200 -9.48 -4.90 -23.16
C LEU A 200 -9.84 -5.94 -24.22
N THR A 201 -8.93 -6.24 -25.15
CA THR A 201 -9.21 -7.09 -26.32
C THR A 201 -9.05 -8.59 -26.07
N GLY A 202 -8.26 -8.97 -25.06
CA GLY A 202 -7.81 -10.35 -24.83
C GLY A 202 -6.75 -10.85 -25.82
N HIS A 203 -6.30 -10.00 -26.76
CA HIS A 203 -5.28 -10.35 -27.73
C HIS A 203 -3.91 -9.86 -27.28
N GLN A 204 -2.90 -10.73 -27.27
CA GLN A 204 -1.56 -10.41 -26.78
C GLN A 204 -0.86 -9.41 -27.71
N ASP A 205 -0.39 -8.30 -27.14
CA ASP A 205 0.47 -7.34 -27.83
C ASP A 205 1.94 -7.67 -27.51
N THR A 206 2.71 -8.04 -28.53
CA THR A 206 4.12 -8.42 -28.38
C THR A 206 5.07 -7.21 -28.36
N THR A 207 4.57 -6.01 -28.59
CA THR A 207 5.36 -4.77 -28.72
C THR A 207 5.14 -3.77 -27.59
N ALA A 208 4.30 -4.11 -26.62
CA ALA A 208 3.95 -3.23 -25.51
C ALA A 208 5.10 -3.06 -24.50
N ASN A 209 5.38 -1.81 -24.15
CA ASN A 209 6.41 -1.41 -23.19
C ASN A 209 5.86 -1.36 -21.75
N ASP A 210 5.28 -2.48 -21.30
CA ASP A 210 4.52 -2.56 -20.03
C ASP A 210 5.34 -3.14 -18.85
N THR A 211 6.67 -3.12 -18.94
CA THR A 211 7.55 -3.67 -17.90
C THR A 211 7.79 -2.67 -16.77
N ASP A 212 8.09 -3.16 -15.57
CA ASP A 212 8.57 -2.36 -14.43
C ASP A 212 7.74 -1.09 -14.16
N GLY A 213 6.49 -1.27 -13.74
CA GLY A 213 5.58 -0.17 -13.39
C GLY A 213 4.56 0.18 -14.48
N GLY A 214 4.59 -0.53 -15.61
CA GLY A 214 3.69 -0.29 -16.75
C GLY A 214 4.28 0.68 -17.78
N SER A 215 3.43 1.28 -18.60
CA SER A 215 3.83 2.31 -19.56
C SER A 215 3.87 3.70 -18.91
N THR A 216 4.37 4.70 -19.65
CA THR A 216 4.11 6.09 -19.29
C THR A 216 2.63 6.43 -19.54
N GLU A 217 2.12 7.48 -18.90
CA GLU A 217 0.78 8.03 -19.17
C GLU A 217 0.61 8.46 -20.63
N ALA A 218 1.65 9.01 -21.25
CA ALA A 218 1.62 9.48 -22.63
C ALA A 218 1.53 8.33 -23.66
N ASP A 219 2.13 7.18 -23.36
CA ASP A 219 2.09 5.98 -24.20
C ASP A 219 0.96 5.01 -23.83
N ALA A 220 0.19 5.35 -22.79
CA ALA A 220 -0.85 4.48 -22.26
C ALA A 220 -2.04 4.40 -23.21
N ARG A 221 -2.49 3.17 -23.46
CA ARG A 221 -3.75 2.89 -24.17
C ARG A 221 -4.81 2.32 -23.22
N VAL A 222 -4.40 1.91 -22.03
CA VAL A 222 -5.26 1.34 -21.00
C VAL A 222 -4.83 1.81 -19.62
N ARG A 223 -5.81 2.13 -18.77
CA ARG A 223 -5.62 2.31 -17.32
C ARG A 223 -6.40 1.26 -16.56
N CYS A 224 -5.72 0.48 -15.74
CA CYS A 224 -6.32 -0.55 -14.90
C CYS A 224 -6.29 -0.16 -13.43
N THR A 225 -7.33 -0.57 -12.69
CA THR A 225 -7.49 -0.33 -11.27
C THR A 225 -7.78 -1.63 -10.53
N TRP A 226 -7.06 -1.85 -9.44
CA TRP A 226 -7.20 -2.95 -8.50
C TRP A 226 -7.82 -2.42 -7.21
N ALA A 227 -9.14 -2.53 -7.12
CA ALA A 227 -9.88 -2.02 -5.98
C ALA A 227 -9.70 -2.91 -4.75
N GLN A 228 -9.67 -2.29 -3.57
CA GLN A 228 -9.48 -2.98 -2.29
C GLN A 228 -8.14 -3.73 -2.17
N THR A 229 -7.05 -3.14 -2.67
CA THR A 229 -5.68 -3.66 -2.49
C THR A 229 -5.24 -3.36 -1.07
N ARG A 230 -4.72 -4.36 -0.35
CA ARG A 230 -4.24 -4.22 1.02
C ARG A 230 -2.85 -3.59 0.98
N PHE A 231 -2.62 -2.57 1.79
CA PHE A 231 -1.31 -2.03 2.11
C PHE A 231 -1.01 -2.34 3.57
N LEU A 232 -0.13 -3.30 3.82
CA LEU A 232 0.26 -3.79 5.14
C LEU A 232 1.68 -3.32 5.48
N VAL A 233 1.86 -2.78 6.68
CA VAL A 233 3.17 -2.38 7.20
C VAL A 233 3.43 -3.12 8.51
N GLN A 234 4.60 -3.76 8.59
CA GLN A 234 5.08 -4.45 9.79
C GLN A 234 6.44 -3.88 10.19
N ILE A 235 6.57 -3.46 11.45
CA ILE A 235 7.75 -2.83 12.05
C ILE A 235 8.25 -3.74 13.18
N TRP A 236 9.33 -4.47 12.93
CA TRP A 236 9.82 -5.55 13.80
C TRP A 236 10.52 -4.98 15.04
N THR A 237 10.06 -5.33 16.23
CA THR A 237 10.60 -4.79 17.50
C THR A 237 11.77 -5.59 18.04
N LYS A 238 11.87 -6.88 17.69
CA LYS A 238 12.93 -7.80 18.10
C LYS A 238 13.72 -8.34 16.90
N PRO A 239 14.39 -7.46 16.13
CA PRO A 239 15.04 -7.81 14.88
C PRO A 239 16.04 -8.97 15.00
N ASP A 240 16.81 -9.03 16.08
CA ASP A 240 17.80 -10.09 16.31
C ASP A 240 17.17 -11.48 16.50
N LYS A 241 15.92 -11.54 16.99
CA LYS A 241 15.21 -12.80 17.22
C LYS A 241 14.60 -13.39 15.94
N VAL A 242 14.26 -12.54 14.99
CA VAL A 242 13.73 -12.92 13.67
C VAL A 242 14.78 -12.84 12.56
N GLY A 243 16.05 -12.63 12.91
CA GLY A 243 17.15 -12.52 11.96
C GLY A 243 16.95 -11.38 10.95
N LYS A 244 16.39 -10.24 11.35
CA LYS A 244 16.14 -9.10 10.45
C LYS A 244 17.16 -8.01 10.73
N GLN A 245 18.25 -7.98 9.97
CA GLN A 245 19.26 -6.93 10.10
C GLN A 245 19.01 -5.85 9.05
N LEU A 246 19.02 -4.57 9.43
CA LEU A 246 18.84 -3.47 8.49
C LEU A 246 19.83 -3.56 7.32
N LEU A 247 19.37 -3.21 6.12
CA LEU A 247 20.19 -3.17 4.92
C LEU A 247 21.39 -2.22 5.15
N PRO A 248 22.60 -2.60 4.71
CA PRO A 248 23.74 -1.71 4.80
C PRO A 248 23.60 -0.54 3.83
N ALA A 249 24.24 0.58 4.18
CA ALA A 249 24.46 1.65 3.23
C ALA A 249 25.28 1.13 2.04
N PRO A 250 25.00 1.58 0.80
CA PRO A 250 25.74 1.12 -0.37
C PRO A 250 27.23 1.40 -0.18
N SER A 251 28.06 0.36 -0.28
CA SER A 251 29.52 0.47 -0.21
C SER A 251 30.01 1.26 -1.42
N THR A 252 30.65 2.41 -1.18
CA THR A 252 31.32 3.19 -2.22
C THR A 252 32.55 2.44 -2.73
N THR A 253 32.34 1.44 -3.58
CA THR A 253 33.41 0.75 -4.30
C THR A 253 33.07 0.71 -5.78
N SER A 254 33.77 1.60 -6.52
CA SER A 254 34.02 1.60 -7.97
C SER A 254 33.36 2.73 -8.79
N SER A 255 34.13 3.82 -8.95
CA SER A 255 34.34 4.51 -10.23
C SER A 255 33.24 5.39 -10.84
N ALA A 256 32.92 6.48 -10.15
CA ALA A 256 32.82 7.79 -10.82
C ALA A 256 33.24 8.86 -9.81
N ARG A 257 34.43 9.41 -9.99
CA ARG A 257 34.96 10.52 -9.19
C ARG A 257 34.09 11.75 -9.47
N ALA A 258 33.03 11.92 -8.69
CA ALA A 258 32.38 13.22 -8.59
C ALA A 258 33.40 14.17 -7.95
N THR A 259 33.91 15.09 -8.76
CA THR A 259 34.86 16.12 -8.32
C THR A 259 34.23 16.90 -7.19
N SER A 260 34.74 16.70 -5.97
CA SER A 260 34.40 17.48 -4.80
C SER A 260 34.85 18.92 -5.01
N THR A 261 33.95 19.77 -5.51
CA THR A 261 34.11 21.22 -5.38
C THR A 261 33.71 21.55 -3.95
N SER A 262 34.72 21.58 -3.10
CA SER A 262 34.64 22.06 -1.73
C SER A 262 34.22 23.53 -1.74
N THR A 263 32.94 23.79 -1.48
CA THR A 263 32.47 25.07 -0.95
C THR A 263 31.28 24.80 -0.04
N THR A 264 31.58 24.88 1.26
CA THR A 264 30.73 25.38 2.35
C THR A 264 29.43 24.64 2.73
N GLN A 265 29.43 24.23 4.02
CA GLN A 265 28.33 23.75 4.88
C GLN A 265 27.87 22.31 4.68
N ALA A 266 28.34 21.45 5.60
CA ALA A 266 27.59 20.27 6.02
C ALA A 266 26.26 20.74 6.63
N THR A 267 25.23 20.89 5.79
CA THR A 267 23.86 20.94 6.27
C THR A 267 23.61 19.61 6.96
N SER A 268 23.35 19.64 8.26
CA SER A 268 22.85 18.48 9.02
C SER A 268 21.69 17.86 8.24
N SER A 269 21.90 16.71 7.59
CA SER A 269 20.84 16.02 6.85
C SER A 269 19.78 15.61 7.87
N SER A 270 18.60 16.25 7.80
CA SER A 270 17.49 15.92 8.68
C SER A 270 17.09 14.46 8.47
N SER A 271 16.84 13.72 9.55
CA SER A 271 16.30 12.36 9.49
C SER A 271 15.03 12.28 8.65
N ALA A 272 14.29 13.39 8.55
CA ALA A 272 13.06 13.50 7.78
C ALA A 272 13.26 13.43 6.26
N THR A 273 14.48 13.55 5.76
CA THR A 273 14.80 13.62 4.31
C THR A 273 16.03 12.80 3.93
N ASP A 274 16.54 11.94 4.81
CA ASP A 274 17.69 11.07 4.51
C ASP A 274 17.26 9.82 3.76
N PHE A 275 17.33 9.85 2.43
CA PHE A 275 17.05 8.68 1.60
C PHE A 275 18.29 7.84 1.29
N THR A 276 19.30 7.85 2.17
CA THR A 276 20.42 6.91 2.08
C THR A 276 20.03 5.61 2.76
N ARG A 277 19.97 4.50 2.02
CA ARG A 277 19.65 3.15 2.53
C ARG A 277 20.41 2.85 3.84
N PRO A 278 19.73 2.33 4.89
CA PRO A 278 18.32 1.87 4.92
C PRO A 278 17.28 2.98 5.18
N GLY A 279 17.72 4.23 5.24
CA GLY A 279 16.96 5.38 5.71
C GLY A 279 17.23 5.67 7.19
N SER A 280 16.54 6.66 7.74
CA SER A 280 16.70 7.07 9.14
C SER A 280 15.84 6.30 10.13
N PHE A 281 14.90 5.47 9.65
CA PHE A 281 14.04 4.68 10.53
C PHE A 281 14.80 3.51 11.16
N PRO A 282 14.82 3.38 12.51
CA PRO A 282 15.77 2.50 13.20
C PRO A 282 15.35 1.02 13.26
N TYR A 283 14.16 0.67 12.77
CA TYR A 283 13.65 -0.70 12.82
C TYR A 283 13.57 -1.31 11.42
N PRO A 284 13.77 -2.63 11.30
CA PRO A 284 13.36 -3.37 10.12
C PRO A 284 11.86 -3.23 9.87
N VAL A 285 11.51 -2.97 8.62
CA VAL A 285 10.16 -2.80 8.13
C VAL A 285 9.95 -3.72 6.95
N THR A 286 8.79 -4.38 6.94
CA THR A 286 8.23 -5.09 5.79
C THR A 286 6.99 -4.33 5.34
N ILE A 287 6.90 -4.06 4.04
CA ILE A 287 5.74 -3.42 3.41
C ILE A 287 5.19 -4.37 2.36
N THR A 288 3.92 -4.72 2.47
CA THR A 288 3.26 -5.70 1.62
C THR A 288 2.06 -5.08 0.91
N LEU A 289 1.98 -5.32 -0.40
CA LEU A 289 0.76 -5.15 -1.17
C LEU A 289 0.21 -6.50 -1.56
N ASP A 290 -1.05 -6.74 -1.27
CA ASP A 290 -1.71 -7.99 -1.67
C ASP A 290 -3.21 -7.82 -1.89
N ARG A 291 -3.85 -8.95 -2.19
CA ARG A 291 -5.28 -9.06 -2.47
C ARG A 291 -6.04 -9.72 -1.32
N HIS A 292 -5.53 -9.75 -0.09
CA HIS A 292 -6.26 -10.28 1.06
C HIS A 292 -7.24 -9.26 1.65
N GLY A 293 -8.35 -9.72 2.23
CA GLY A 293 -9.32 -8.88 2.95
C GLY A 293 -10.12 -7.89 2.10
N GLY A 294 -10.71 -6.90 2.74
CA GLY A 294 -11.44 -5.80 2.12
C GLY A 294 -12.93 -6.10 1.90
N THR A 295 -13.65 -5.11 1.37
CA THR A 295 -15.08 -5.27 1.11
C THR A 295 -15.30 -6.11 -0.15
N ALA A 296 -15.88 -7.31 0.02
CA ALA A 296 -16.15 -8.26 -1.07
C ALA A 296 -16.85 -7.62 -2.29
N SER A 297 -17.90 -6.84 -2.07
CA SER A 297 -18.68 -6.17 -3.13
C SER A 297 -17.90 -5.07 -3.88
N LYS A 298 -16.79 -4.58 -3.33
CA LYS A 298 -15.93 -3.56 -3.95
C LYS A 298 -14.64 -4.16 -4.53
N LYS A 299 -14.40 -5.45 -4.31
CA LYS A 299 -13.12 -6.11 -4.63
C LYS A 299 -13.12 -6.60 -6.07
N MET A 300 -12.50 -5.82 -6.95
CA MET A 300 -12.50 -6.09 -8.39
C MET A 300 -11.30 -5.48 -9.08
N VAL A 301 -10.98 -6.01 -10.25
CA VAL A 301 -9.99 -5.47 -11.17
C VAL A 301 -10.71 -5.05 -12.43
N TYR A 302 -10.49 -3.81 -12.87
CA TYR A 302 -11.16 -3.28 -14.06
C TYR A 302 -10.24 -2.33 -14.81
N CYS A 303 -10.44 -2.26 -16.12
CA CYS A 303 -9.63 -1.46 -17.03
C CYS A 303 -10.52 -0.57 -17.89
N TYR A 304 -9.99 0.60 -18.23
CA TYR A 304 -10.56 1.54 -19.18
C TYR A 304 -9.58 1.78 -20.33
N GLY A 305 -10.10 1.95 -21.54
CA GLY A 305 -9.34 2.46 -22.67
C GLY A 305 -8.94 3.91 -22.45
N MET A 306 -7.84 4.31 -23.10
CA MET A 306 -7.34 5.68 -23.10
C MET A 306 -7.21 6.18 -24.53
N GLU A 307 -7.58 7.44 -24.71
CA GLU A 307 -7.41 8.17 -25.96
C GLU A 307 -5.99 8.74 -26.05
N SER A 308 -5.58 9.13 -27.26
CA SER A 308 -4.24 9.70 -27.51
C SER A 308 -3.95 11.01 -26.78
N ASP A 309 -4.99 11.70 -26.31
CA ASP A 309 -4.90 12.92 -25.51
C ASP A 309 -4.96 12.64 -23.99
N GLN A 310 -4.73 11.38 -23.57
CA GLN A 310 -4.67 10.89 -22.19
C GLN A 310 -6.03 10.88 -21.46
N HIS A 311 -7.14 11.15 -22.16
CA HIS A 311 -8.47 11.03 -21.58
C HIS A 311 -8.92 9.57 -21.49
N ILE A 312 -9.72 9.27 -20.47
CA ILE A 312 -10.32 7.96 -20.31
C ILE A 312 -11.49 7.80 -21.29
N ASN A 313 -11.43 6.75 -22.11
CA ASN A 313 -12.58 6.29 -22.87
C ASN A 313 -13.53 5.51 -21.95
N SER A 314 -14.60 6.17 -21.51
CA SER A 314 -15.59 5.57 -20.59
C SER A 314 -16.45 4.45 -21.21
N THR A 315 -16.44 4.33 -22.54
CA THR A 315 -17.17 3.29 -23.29
C THR A 315 -16.35 2.01 -23.45
N GLU A 316 -15.02 2.13 -23.56
CA GLU A 316 -14.12 0.99 -23.65
C GLU A 316 -13.68 0.57 -22.24
N LYS A 317 -14.36 -0.41 -21.65
CA LYS A 317 -14.08 -0.86 -20.27
C LYS A 317 -14.32 -2.35 -20.09
N LYS A 318 -13.55 -2.97 -19.20
CA LYS A 318 -13.62 -4.42 -18.97
C LYS A 318 -13.15 -4.83 -17.58
N PHE A 319 -13.87 -5.77 -16.97
CA PHE A 319 -13.41 -6.47 -15.78
C PHE A 319 -12.29 -7.46 -16.12
N GLN A 320 -11.30 -7.52 -15.24
CA GLN A 320 -10.26 -8.54 -15.28
C GLN A 320 -10.55 -9.60 -14.22
N ILE A 321 -10.26 -10.85 -14.55
CA ILE A 321 -10.43 -11.98 -13.64
C ILE A 321 -9.09 -12.25 -12.96
N GLU A 322 -8.98 -11.89 -11.69
CA GLU A 322 -7.84 -12.25 -10.85
C GLU A 322 -8.01 -13.63 -10.21
N ASN A 323 -6.94 -14.40 -10.14
CA ASN A 323 -6.86 -15.64 -9.37
C ASN A 323 -6.26 -15.33 -7.98
N ARG A 324 -7.11 -15.08 -6.99
CA ARG A 324 -6.68 -14.77 -5.61
C ARG A 324 -6.09 -15.96 -4.84
N GLY A 325 -6.27 -17.18 -5.34
CA GLY A 325 -5.65 -18.39 -4.79
C GLY A 325 -4.38 -18.82 -5.51
N PHE A 326 -3.85 -17.99 -6.42
CA PHE A 326 -2.65 -18.33 -7.18
C PHE A 326 -1.46 -18.54 -6.23
N ASP A 327 -0.71 -19.62 -6.43
CA ASP A 327 0.49 -19.96 -5.65
C ASP A 327 0.26 -20.06 -4.13
N GLY A 328 -0.92 -20.52 -3.71
CA GLY A 328 -1.21 -20.82 -2.32
C GLY A 328 -2.65 -21.26 -2.02
N THR A 329 -3.13 -20.96 -0.82
CA THR A 329 -4.46 -21.34 -0.31
C THR A 329 -5.31 -20.11 0.00
N LEU A 330 -6.55 -20.13 -0.47
CA LEU A 330 -7.53 -19.07 -0.20
C LEU A 330 -8.48 -19.52 0.91
N ILE A 331 -8.63 -18.70 1.95
CA ILE A 331 -9.52 -18.94 3.10
C ILE A 331 -10.67 -17.94 3.03
N ASN A 332 -11.90 -18.44 3.16
CA ASN A 332 -13.13 -17.65 3.03
C ASN A 332 -13.13 -16.73 1.78
N PRO A 333 -13.10 -17.29 0.56
CA PRO A 333 -13.00 -16.52 -0.67
C PRO A 333 -14.17 -15.54 -0.82
N ALA A 334 -13.89 -14.27 -1.17
CA ALA A 334 -14.96 -13.34 -1.50
C ALA A 334 -15.69 -13.84 -2.75
N PRO A 335 -17.04 -13.85 -2.73
CA PRO A 335 -17.83 -14.33 -3.86
C PRO A 335 -17.52 -13.50 -5.09
N GLY A 336 -17.29 -14.18 -6.22
CA GLY A 336 -16.90 -13.53 -7.46
C GLY A 336 -17.95 -12.55 -7.97
N ILE A 337 -17.52 -11.55 -8.75
CA ILE A 337 -18.36 -10.48 -9.32
C ILE A 337 -19.52 -10.98 -10.20
N PHE A 338 -19.49 -12.24 -10.65
CA PHE A 338 -20.52 -12.87 -11.49
C PHE A 338 -21.49 -13.75 -10.70
N ASN A 339 -21.32 -13.90 -9.38
CA ASN A 339 -22.27 -14.62 -8.53
C ASN A 339 -23.36 -13.65 -8.03
N LEU A 340 -24.18 -13.19 -8.98
CA LEU A 340 -25.14 -12.08 -8.84
C LEU A 340 -26.39 -12.39 -8.00
N SER A 341 -26.57 -13.63 -7.52
CA SER A 341 -27.75 -14.03 -6.74
C SER A 341 -27.76 -13.50 -5.30
N SER A 342 -26.70 -12.82 -4.87
CA SER A 342 -26.48 -12.50 -3.45
C SER A 342 -25.98 -11.07 -3.18
N TRP A 343 -26.11 -10.13 -4.12
CA TRP A 343 -25.59 -8.75 -3.93
C TRP A 343 -26.16 -8.04 -2.67
N GLU A 344 -27.40 -8.33 -2.28
CA GLU A 344 -28.01 -7.84 -1.03
C GLU A 344 -27.35 -8.44 0.22
N SER A 345 -26.83 -9.66 0.12
CA SER A 345 -26.08 -10.37 1.17
C SER A 345 -24.59 -9.95 1.25
N LEU A 346 -24.04 -9.29 0.21
CA LEU A 346 -22.63 -8.84 0.12
C LEU A 346 -22.40 -7.39 0.56
N SER A 347 -23.47 -6.71 0.95
CA SER A 347 -23.47 -5.32 1.40
C SER A 347 -23.22 -5.18 2.90
N SER A 348 -23.38 -6.25 3.66
CA SER A 348 -23.07 -6.35 5.08
C SER A 348 -21.72 -7.04 5.28
N GLU A 349 -21.02 -6.68 6.36
CA GLU A 349 -19.91 -7.48 6.92
C GLU A 349 -20.45 -8.84 7.43
N SER A 350 -21.14 -9.59 6.58
CA SER A 350 -21.94 -10.78 6.88
C SER A 350 -21.18 -12.08 6.63
N SER A 351 -19.87 -12.04 6.38
CA SER A 351 -19.12 -13.25 6.63
C SER A 351 -19.23 -13.54 8.12
N ASP A 352 -19.83 -14.65 8.51
CA ASP A 352 -19.80 -15.17 9.89
C ASP A 352 -18.38 -15.24 10.47
N SER A 353 -17.36 -15.19 9.59
CA SER A 353 -15.93 -15.21 9.90
C SER A 353 -15.25 -13.84 10.04
N GLY A 354 -15.95 -12.71 9.84
CA GLY A 354 -15.42 -11.35 10.03
C GLY A 354 -14.51 -10.77 8.94
N GLY A 355 -14.19 -11.49 7.86
CA GLY A 355 -13.38 -10.99 6.74
C GLY A 355 -13.29 -11.99 5.58
N TYR A 356 -12.75 -11.57 4.41
CA TYR A 356 -12.66 -12.40 3.20
C TYR A 356 -11.23 -12.57 2.68
N ASP A 357 -11.05 -13.53 1.77
CA ASP A 357 -9.82 -13.74 1.00
C ASP A 357 -8.57 -13.85 1.89
N GLY A 358 -8.64 -14.58 3.01
CA GLY A 358 -7.47 -14.87 3.83
C GLY A 358 -6.57 -15.97 3.23
N GLY A 359 -5.54 -16.38 3.96
CA GLY A 359 -4.65 -17.47 3.56
C GLY A 359 -3.33 -16.98 2.96
N ARG A 360 -2.83 -17.66 1.93
CA ARG A 360 -1.59 -17.32 1.24
C ARG A 360 -1.84 -17.38 -0.26
N GLY A 361 -1.54 -16.35 -1.03
CA GLY A 361 -1.61 -16.42 -2.49
C GLY A 361 -2.20 -15.19 -3.16
N GLY A 362 -2.40 -15.29 -4.46
CA GLY A 362 -2.84 -14.17 -5.29
C GLY A 362 -1.68 -13.25 -5.67
N CYS A 363 -2.01 -12.03 -6.07
CA CYS A 363 -1.00 -11.04 -6.43
C CYS A 363 -0.35 -10.48 -5.17
N ALA A 364 0.97 -10.37 -5.17
CA ALA A 364 1.70 -9.83 -4.04
C ALA A 364 2.93 -9.02 -4.45
N CYS A 365 3.23 -7.99 -3.68
CA CYS A 365 4.51 -7.29 -3.65
C CYS A 365 4.95 -7.20 -2.21
N GLU A 366 6.22 -7.51 -1.92
CA GLU A 366 6.81 -7.30 -0.60
C GLU A 366 8.13 -6.58 -0.76
N TRP A 367 8.28 -5.47 -0.03
CA TRP A 367 9.54 -4.75 0.08
C TRP A 367 10.02 -4.68 1.53
N VAL A 368 11.33 -4.80 1.70
CA VAL A 368 11.98 -4.81 3.01
C VAL A 368 13.15 -3.84 3.05
N ASN A 369 13.45 -3.27 4.21
CA ASN A 369 14.70 -2.53 4.44
C ASN A 369 15.74 -3.35 5.24
N TRP A 370 15.65 -4.68 5.19
CA TRP A 370 16.47 -5.60 5.97
C TRP A 370 16.91 -6.82 5.16
N ILE A 371 17.96 -7.49 5.62
CA ILE A 371 18.43 -8.80 5.14
C ILE A 371 18.19 -9.86 6.21
N SER A 372 17.95 -11.10 5.78
CA SER A 372 17.92 -12.26 6.68
C SER A 372 19.34 -12.50 7.19
N ALA A 373 19.59 -12.24 8.48
CA ALA A 373 20.80 -12.67 9.17
C ALA A 373 20.76 -14.19 9.31
N VAL A 374 21.81 -14.85 8.81
CA VAL A 374 22.02 -16.31 8.86
C VAL A 374 22.28 -16.77 10.28
#